data_AF-A0A453E631-F1
#
_entry.id   AF-A0A453E631-F1
#
_cell.length_a   1.000
_cell.length_b   1.000
_cell.length_c   1.000
_cell.angle_alpha   90.00
_cell.angle_beta   90.00
_cell.angle_gamma   90.00
#
_symmetry.space_group_name_H-M   'P 1'
#
loop_
_entity.id
_entity.type
_entity.pdbx_description
1 polymer ?
#
loop_
_entity_poly.entity_id
_entity_poly.type
_entity_poly.pdbx_seq_one_letter_code
_entity_poly.pdbx_strand_id
1 'polypeptide(L)'
;GKKWMGEEVMLAFEKYKEGKSQFKDVVDYGLDELQHQCFSMESDDHTFHHFNFTVKMKKSDGDWSSTPYFAEVKEIYGRKYYSCYELSSYDDGHCNACKN
;
A
#
# COMPACT_ATOMS: atom_id res chain seq x y z
N GLY A 1 5.68 -16.97 4.33
CA GLY A 1 6.33 -15.74 4.80
C GLY A 1 5.70 -14.49 4.21
N LYS A 2 5.90 -14.20 2.91
CA LYS A 2 5.57 -12.89 2.31
C LYS A 2 4.24 -12.78 1.55
N LYS A 3 3.60 -13.91 1.22
CA LYS A 3 2.37 -13.91 0.40
C LYS A 3 1.21 -13.11 1.04
N TRP A 4 1.00 -13.30 2.35
CA TRP A 4 -0.06 -12.60 3.09
C TRP A 4 0.14 -11.08 3.08
N MET A 5 1.38 -10.59 3.15
CA MET A 5 1.67 -9.15 3.07
C MET A 5 1.30 -8.57 1.71
N GLY A 6 1.54 -9.33 0.64
CA GLY A 6 1.13 -8.94 -0.71
C GLY A 6 -0.39 -8.85 -0.85
N GLU A 7 -1.12 -9.82 -0.30
CA GLU A 7 -2.60 -9.78 -0.26
C GLU A 7 -3.11 -8.59 0.55
N GLU A 8 -2.45 -8.29 1.69
CA GLU A 8 -2.82 -7.18 2.58
C GLU A 8 -2.65 -5.80 1.92
N VAL A 9 -1.50 -5.54 1.27
CA VAL A 9 -1.26 -4.25 0.60
C VAL A 9 -2.13 -4.06 -0.64
N MET A 10 -2.44 -5.15 -1.36
CA MET A 10 -3.35 -5.09 -2.48
C MET A 10 -4.78 -4.76 -2.04
N LEU A 11 -5.24 -5.30 -0.90
CA LEU A 11 -6.52 -4.91 -0.32
C LEU A 11 -6.56 -3.42 0.05
N ALA A 12 -5.47 -2.88 0.61
CA ALA A 12 -5.35 -1.45 0.90
C ALA A 12 -5.41 -0.59 -0.37
N PHE A 13 -4.68 -0.99 -1.43
CA PHE A 13 -4.70 -0.32 -2.72
C PHE A 13 -6.08 -0.37 -3.39
N GLU A 14 -6.77 -1.50 -3.32
CA GLU A 14 -8.10 -1.66 -3.91
C GLU A 14 -9.15 -0.77 -3.23
N LYS A 15 -9.06 -0.59 -1.91
CA LYS A 15 -9.86 0.39 -1.19
C LYS A 15 -9.50 1.82 -1.59
N TYR A 16 -8.22 2.11 -1.79
CA TYR A 16 -7.75 3.43 -2.19
C TYR A 16 -8.20 3.83 -3.59
N LYS A 17 -8.19 2.92 -4.56
CA LYS A 17 -8.59 3.21 -5.95
C LYS A 17 -10.10 3.40 -6.11
N GLU A 18 -10.90 2.84 -5.22
CA GLU A 18 -12.36 2.86 -5.30
C GLU A 18 -12.89 4.30 -5.38
N GLY A 19 -13.71 4.58 -6.40
CA GLY A 19 -14.32 5.90 -6.61
C GLY A 19 -13.40 6.99 -7.16
N LYS A 20 -12.10 6.73 -7.40
CA LYS A 20 -11.16 7.74 -7.90
C LYS A 20 -11.08 7.79 -9.42
N SER A 21 -11.24 8.99 -9.98
CA SER A 21 -11.21 9.22 -11.43
C SER A 21 -9.87 8.91 -12.08
N GLN A 22 -8.76 9.04 -11.33
CA GLN A 22 -7.40 8.81 -11.83
C GLN A 22 -7.12 7.36 -12.26
N PHE A 23 -7.98 6.40 -11.85
CA PHE A 23 -7.84 4.98 -12.18
C PHE A 23 -8.86 4.50 -13.22
N LYS A 24 -9.65 5.39 -13.82
CA LYS A 24 -10.72 5.02 -14.76
C LYS A 24 -10.22 4.40 -16.06
N ASP A 25 -8.99 4.73 -16.46
CA ASP A 25 -8.32 4.28 -17.68
C ASP A 25 -7.41 3.05 -17.46
N VAL A 26 -7.30 2.56 -16.22
CA VAL A 26 -6.50 1.38 -15.86
C VAL A 26 -7.26 0.12 -16.24
N VAL A 27 -6.66 -0.70 -17.11
CA VAL A 27 -7.25 -1.95 -17.62
C VAL A 27 -6.72 -3.20 -16.92
N ASP A 28 -5.52 -3.11 -16.33
CA ASP A 28 -4.90 -4.18 -15.57
C ASP A 28 -3.97 -3.60 -14.50
N TYR A 29 -3.86 -4.27 -13.36
CA TYR A 29 -2.98 -3.85 -12.26
C TYR A 29 -2.59 -5.04 -11.37
N GLY A 30 -1.46 -4.90 -10.69
CA GLY A 30 -1.04 -5.88 -9.69
C GLY A 30 0.13 -5.41 -8.85
N LEU A 31 0.39 -6.12 -7.76
CA LEU A 31 1.58 -5.90 -6.96
C LEU A 31 2.82 -6.15 -7.82
N ASP A 32 3.74 -5.19 -7.83
CA ASP A 32 5.02 -5.29 -8.49
C ASP A 32 6.09 -5.70 -7.47
N GLU A 33 6.33 -4.85 -6.47
CA GLU A 33 7.28 -5.12 -5.39
C GLU A 33 6.77 -4.68 -4.02
N LEU A 34 7.08 -5.49 -2.99
CA LEU A 34 6.97 -5.08 -1.59
C LEU A 34 8.34 -4.58 -1.13
N GLN A 35 8.49 -3.28 -0.91
CA GLN A 35 9.78 -2.62 -0.73
C GLN A 35 10.19 -2.57 0.75
N HIS A 36 9.42 -1.84 1.55
CA HIS A 36 9.71 -1.63 2.98
C HIS A 36 8.50 -2.02 3.82
N GLN A 37 8.76 -2.53 5.03
CA GLN A 37 7.71 -2.75 6.01
C GLN A 37 8.19 -2.39 7.42
N CYS A 38 7.28 -1.88 8.24
CA CYS A 38 7.51 -1.59 9.65
C CYS A 38 6.29 -2.03 10.44
N PHE A 39 6.50 -2.81 11.50
CA PHE A 39 5.46 -3.23 12.42
C PHE A 39 5.70 -2.56 13.78
N SER A 40 4.68 -1.91 14.32
CA SER A 40 4.69 -1.36 15.67
C SER A 40 3.46 -1.80 16.46
N MET A 41 3.65 -1.91 17.76
CA MET A 41 2.60 -2.26 18.70
C MET A 41 2.49 -1.13 19.73
N GLU A 42 1.31 -0.55 19.86
CA GLU A 42 1.02 0.48 20.86
C GLU A 42 0.48 -0.15 22.15
N SER A 43 -0.30 -1.23 22.02
CA SER A 43 -0.78 -2.08 23.12
C SER A 43 -1.13 -3.47 22.58
N ASP A 44 -1.46 -4.42 23.46
CA ASP A 44 -1.84 -5.79 23.08
C ASP A 44 -3.00 -5.83 22.04
N ASP A 45 -3.89 -4.83 22.09
CA ASP A 45 -5.04 -4.72 21.20
C ASP A 45 -4.85 -3.72 20.05
N HIS A 46 -3.69 -3.05 19.96
CA HIS A 46 -3.42 -2.00 18.97
C HIS A 46 -2.09 -2.23 18.26
N THR A 47 -2.18 -2.63 16.99
CA THR A 47 -1.00 -2.82 16.13
C THR A 47 -1.09 -1.98 14.87
N PHE A 48 0.07 -1.61 14.35
CA PHE A 48 0.21 -0.85 13.12
C PHE A 48 1.23 -1.55 12.24
N HIS A 49 0.87 -1.76 10.98
CA HIS A 49 1.78 -2.31 9.98
C HIS A 49 1.84 -1.35 8.80
N HIS A 50 3.01 -0.75 8.61
CA HIS A 50 3.31 0.14 7.50
C HIS A 50 4.00 -0.63 6.37
N PHE A 51 3.65 -0.28 5.14
CA PHE A 51 4.22 -0.87 3.94
C PHE A 51 4.50 0.20 2.90
N ASN A 52 5.68 0.16 2.29
CA ASN A 52 5.94 0.75 0.99
C ASN A 52 5.94 -0.36 -0.05
N PHE A 53 5.21 -0.15 -1.14
CA PHE A 53 5.07 -1.11 -2.21
C PHE A 53 4.88 -0.40 -3.54
N THR A 54 5.13 -1.09 -4.64
CA THR A 54 4.84 -0.60 -5.98
C THR A 54 3.72 -1.41 -6.60
N VAL A 55 2.84 -0.72 -7.32
CA VAL A 55 1.79 -1.35 -8.13
C VAL A 55 2.13 -1.08 -9.57
N LYS A 56 2.27 -2.16 -10.35
CA LYS A 56 2.30 -2.05 -11.80
C LYS A 56 0.87 -1.90 -12.30
N MET A 57 0.67 -0.91 -13.15
CA MET A 57 -0.61 -0.62 -13.77
C MET A 57 -0.43 -0.52 -15.27
N LYS A 58 -1.43 -0.98 -16.00
CA LYS A 58 -1.53 -0.81 -17.45
C LYS A 58 -2.72 0.07 -17.76
N LYS A 59 -2.47 1.16 -18.48
CA LYS A 59 -3.52 2.04 -19.02
C LYS A 59 -3.98 1.56 -20.39
N SER A 60 -5.15 2.02 -20.79
CA SER A 60 -5.81 1.66 -22.06
C SER A 60 -4.94 1.95 -23.29
N ASP A 61 -4.10 2.97 -23.23
CA ASP A 61 -3.29 3.53 -24.31
C ASP A 61 -1.78 3.40 -24.09
N GLY A 62 -1.35 2.69 -23.06
CA GLY A 62 0.03 2.73 -22.58
C GLY A 62 0.64 1.38 -22.25
N ASP A 63 1.95 1.41 -22.07
CA ASP A 63 2.73 0.32 -21.49
C ASP A 63 2.51 0.23 -19.97
N TRP A 64 3.03 -0.84 -19.38
CA TRP A 64 3.07 -0.99 -17.94
C TRP A 64 3.90 0.11 -17.29
N SER A 65 3.35 0.72 -16.25
CA SER A 65 4.04 1.68 -15.39
C SER A 65 3.99 1.20 -13.95
N SER A 66 5.09 1.32 -13.21
CA SER A 66 5.14 1.02 -11.78
C SER A 66 5.05 2.31 -10.97
N THR A 67 4.11 2.37 -10.04
CA THR A 67 3.84 3.55 -9.19
C THR A 67 4.00 3.16 -7.72
N PRO A 68 4.72 3.96 -6.91
CA PRO A 68 4.91 3.69 -5.50
C PRO A 68 3.70 4.11 -4.65
N TYR A 69 3.42 3.32 -3.62
CA TYR A 69 2.33 3.51 -2.68
C TYR A 69 2.81 3.23 -1.25
N PHE A 70 2.16 3.91 -0.30
CA PHE A 70 2.23 3.59 1.11
C PHE A 70 0.90 3.03 1.57
N ALA A 71 0.93 2.00 2.43
CA ALA A 71 -0.22 1.53 3.17
C ALA A 71 0.06 1.45 4.67
N GLU A 72 -0.93 1.83 5.48
CA GLU A 72 -0.99 1.56 6.91
C GLU A 72 -2.18 0.63 7.17
N VAL A 73 -1.88 -0.48 7.83
CA VAL A 73 -2.87 -1.43 8.34
C VAL A 73 -2.88 -1.27 9.85
N LYS A 74 -3.93 -0.65 10.36
CA LYS A 74 -4.17 -0.51 11.79
C LYS A 74 -5.10 -1.62 12.25
N GLU A 75 -4.71 -2.40 13.25
CA GLU A 75 -5.57 -3.39 13.87
C GLU A 75 -5.93 -2.96 15.29
N ILE A 76 -7.24 -2.86 15.57
CA ILE A 76 -7.78 -2.52 16.89
C ILE A 76 -8.78 -3.59 17.29
N TYR A 77 -8.56 -4.27 18.43
CA TYR A 77 -9.43 -5.35 18.91
C TYR A 77 -9.74 -6.41 17.82
N GLY A 78 -8.71 -6.82 17.06
CA GLY A 78 -8.84 -7.78 15.96
C GLY A 78 -9.52 -7.25 14.68
N ARG A 79 -9.91 -5.97 14.66
CA ARG A 79 -10.50 -5.32 13.47
C ARG A 79 -9.46 -4.49 12.74
N LYS A 80 -9.29 -4.78 11.44
CA LYS A 80 -8.36 -4.08 10.56
C LYS A 80 -9.00 -2.85 9.90
N TYR A 81 -8.21 -1.80 9.81
CA TYR A 81 -8.49 -0.54 9.15
C TYR A 81 -7.34 -0.24 8.19
N TYR A 82 -7.67 0.21 6.99
CA TYR A 82 -6.73 0.37 5.89
C TYR A 82 -6.68 1.82 5.46
N SER A 83 -5.47 2.36 5.45
CA SER A 83 -5.14 3.65 4.85
C SER A 83 -4.12 3.41 3.75
N CYS A 84 -4.27 4.07 2.60
CA CYS A 84 -3.33 3.95 1.49
C CYS A 84 -3.25 5.27 0.72
N TYR A 85 -2.08 5.58 0.18
CA TYR A 85 -1.86 6.74 -0.68
C TYR A 85 -0.69 6.56 -1.64
N GLU A 86 -0.77 7.21 -2.80
CA GLU A 86 0.30 7.28 -3.79
C GLU A 86 1.47 8.12 -3.26
N LEU A 87 2.70 7.70 -3.56
CA LEU A 87 3.93 8.41 -3.20
C LEU A 87 4.42 9.22 -4.42
N SER A 88 4.80 10.48 -4.21
CA SER A 88 5.23 11.39 -5.28
C SER A 88 6.64 11.11 -5.82
N SER A 89 7.39 10.21 -5.19
CA SER A 89 8.75 9.80 -5.57
C SER A 89 9.04 8.38 -5.06
N TYR A 90 10.09 7.75 -5.60
CA TYR A 90 10.75 6.57 -4.99
C TYR A 90 11.55 6.95 -3.73
N ASP A 91 11.38 8.17 -3.20
CA ASP A 91 11.93 8.48 -1.89
C ASP A 91 11.34 7.49 -0.91
N ASP A 92 12.22 6.88 -0.11
CA ASP A 92 11.85 6.02 0.99
C ASP A 92 10.76 6.73 1.80
N GLY A 93 9.51 6.28 1.62
CA GLY A 93 8.33 6.99 2.09
C GLY A 93 8.49 7.43 3.54
N HIS A 94 7.94 8.60 3.89
CA HIS A 94 8.05 9.17 5.24
C HIS A 94 7.34 8.31 6.30
N CYS A 95 7.97 7.20 6.69
CA CYS A 95 7.61 6.46 7.88
C CYS A 95 8.12 7.27 9.08
N ASN A 96 7.21 7.91 9.82
CA ASN A 96 7.56 8.64 11.05
C ASN A 96 8.14 7.73 12.16
N ALA A 97 8.02 6.41 12.02
CA ALA A 97 8.69 5.43 12.89
C ALA A 97 10.06 4.94 12.37
N CYS A 98 10.44 5.29 11.12
CA CYS A 98 11.76 4.98 10.53
C CYS A 98 12.59 6.24 10.22
N LYS A 99 12.09 7.43 10.59
CA LYS A 99 12.93 8.64 10.69
C LYS A 99 13.88 8.45 11.87
N ASN A 100 15.13 8.11 11.59
CA ASN A 100 16.25 8.46 12.48
C ASN A 100 16.61 9.93 12.26
#